data_AF-A0A9P6CAQ3-F1
#
_entry.id   AF-A0A9P6CAQ3-F1
#
_cell.length_a   1.000
_cell.length_b   1.000
_cell.length_c   1.000
_cell.angle_alpha   90.00
_cell.angle_beta   90.00
_cell.angle_gamma   90.00
#
_symmetry.space_group_name_H-M   'P 1'
#
loop_
_entity.id
_entity.type
_entity.pdbx_description
1 polymer ?
#
loop_
_entity_poly.entity_id
_entity_poly.type
_entity_poly.pdbx_seq_one_letter_code
_entity_poly.pdbx_strand_id
1 'polypeptide(L)'
;FEGKFGRTAYAHLFVTQAMHDFLIEKWDLQGQKLILHDRPPYHFHRASAQEMHDLFRRLQPSLTSQNSLNGFLPESSLPYSTPFTHTARSTTSPSPPAESPNFRAKKSSPTPSSVSITPPIYTDVGLPTQRLDRPALLVSSTSWTPDEDFQILLEAMAVYETRATELSLLSAKKGHQSNNGTLPKLLVVLTGKGPLRDTYMRKVGKLQEKWSWVRCVSLWLEAEDYPILLGSADLGVCLHSSSSALDLPMKVVDMFGCGLPVCALDFACLDELVKDGVNGLVFNNSAQLAEQLESLFMSFPKSPRLAALRSSLLKASKPASSSRRVRSPPHRVGLDSEWFWGTWEDNWSQTVRPLILSDLGPR
;
A
#
# COMPACT_ATOMS: atom_id res chain seq x y z
N PHE A 1 -33.53 -18.92 -7.11
CA PHE A 1 -33.76 -18.24 -8.40
C PHE A 1 -32.53 -18.40 -9.28
N GLU A 2 -31.36 -17.94 -8.81
CA GLU A 2 -30.07 -18.06 -9.53
C GLU A 2 -29.71 -19.49 -9.96
N GLY A 3 -29.70 -20.48 -9.05
CA GLY A 3 -29.37 -21.87 -9.43
C GLY A 3 -30.36 -22.56 -10.39
N LYS A 4 -31.58 -22.02 -10.59
CA LYS A 4 -32.56 -22.60 -11.53
C LYS A 4 -32.56 -21.89 -12.89
N PHE A 5 -32.50 -20.56 -12.90
CA PHE A 5 -32.55 -19.77 -14.14
C PHE A 5 -31.17 -19.45 -14.70
N GLY A 6 -30.16 -19.32 -13.83
CA GLY A 6 -28.77 -19.07 -14.22
C GLY A 6 -28.12 -20.29 -14.85
N ARG A 7 -28.57 -21.52 -14.55
CA ARG A 7 -27.96 -22.78 -14.99
C ARG A 7 -27.66 -22.83 -16.49
N THR A 8 -28.53 -22.30 -17.34
CA THR A 8 -28.41 -22.38 -18.81
C THR A 8 -27.90 -21.09 -19.45
N ALA A 9 -27.25 -20.21 -18.69
CA ALA A 9 -26.61 -19.02 -19.25
C ALA A 9 -25.58 -19.39 -20.31
N TYR A 10 -25.44 -18.54 -21.34
CA TYR A 10 -24.43 -18.73 -22.39
C TYR A 10 -23.01 -18.83 -21.81
N ALA A 11 -22.70 -17.96 -20.86
CA ALA A 11 -21.44 -17.94 -20.15
C ALA A 11 -21.62 -17.60 -18.66
N HIS A 12 -20.75 -18.18 -17.84
CA HIS A 12 -20.65 -17.97 -16.40
C HIS A 12 -19.26 -17.42 -16.11
N LEU A 13 -19.22 -16.28 -15.42
CA LEU A 13 -17.98 -15.63 -15.01
C LEU A 13 -17.80 -15.84 -13.51
N PHE A 14 -16.65 -16.36 -13.11
CA PHE A 14 -16.31 -16.62 -11.71
C PHE A 14 -15.10 -15.78 -11.31
N VAL A 15 -15.14 -15.17 -10.13
CA VAL A 15 -14.01 -14.38 -9.62
C VAL A 15 -12.85 -15.25 -9.10
N THR A 16 -13.11 -16.55 -8.91
CA THR A 16 -12.13 -17.54 -8.46
C THR A 16 -12.35 -18.91 -9.10
N GLN A 17 -11.29 -19.70 -9.14
CA GLN A 17 -11.33 -21.13 -9.44
C GLN A 17 -12.13 -21.87 -8.36
N ALA A 18 -11.96 -21.52 -7.09
CA ALA A 18 -12.73 -22.13 -6.00
C ALA A 18 -14.25 -21.97 -6.17
N MET A 19 -14.72 -20.75 -6.51
CA MET A 19 -16.14 -20.49 -6.77
C MET A 19 -16.63 -21.22 -8.03
N HIS A 20 -15.80 -21.25 -9.08
CA HIS A 20 -16.08 -21.99 -10.30
C HIS A 20 -16.35 -23.47 -10.00
N ASP A 21 -15.44 -24.13 -9.29
CA ASP A 21 -15.55 -25.57 -9.01
C ASP A 21 -16.76 -25.88 -8.13
N PHE A 22 -16.96 -25.09 -7.07
CA PHE A 22 -18.09 -25.24 -6.16
C PHE A 22 -19.44 -25.09 -6.86
N LEU A 23 -19.62 -24.04 -7.69
CA LEU A 23 -20.92 -23.77 -8.32
C LEU A 23 -21.21 -24.71 -9.49
N ILE A 24 -20.18 -25.17 -10.22
CA ILE A 24 -20.37 -26.18 -11.28
C ILE A 24 -20.89 -27.48 -10.69
N GLU A 25 -20.25 -27.97 -9.63
CA GLU A 25 -20.68 -29.20 -8.96
C GLU A 25 -22.09 -29.03 -8.38
N LYS A 26 -22.35 -27.91 -7.71
CA LYS A 26 -23.60 -27.70 -6.98
C LYS A 26 -24.80 -27.44 -7.89
N TRP A 27 -24.62 -26.71 -9.00
CA TRP A 27 -25.71 -26.20 -9.83
C TRP A 27 -25.76 -26.80 -11.24
N ASP A 28 -24.82 -27.68 -11.59
CA ASP A 28 -24.76 -28.35 -12.90
C ASP A 28 -24.83 -27.34 -14.05
N LEU A 29 -23.96 -26.32 -13.97
CA LEU A 29 -23.96 -25.17 -14.87
C LEU A 29 -23.68 -25.59 -16.32
N GLN A 30 -24.53 -25.14 -17.23
CA GLN A 30 -24.46 -25.37 -18.68
C GLN A 30 -23.93 -24.11 -19.36
N GLY A 31 -23.26 -24.24 -20.50
CA GLY A 31 -22.60 -23.12 -21.18
C GLY A 31 -21.11 -22.98 -20.83
N GLN A 32 -20.52 -21.85 -21.26
CA GLN A 32 -19.11 -21.55 -21.09
C GLN A 32 -18.80 -21.14 -19.65
N LYS A 33 -17.67 -21.58 -19.10
CA LYS A 33 -17.23 -21.20 -17.76
C LYS A 33 -15.88 -20.54 -17.85
N LEU A 34 -15.79 -19.32 -17.36
CA LEU A 34 -14.59 -18.50 -17.42
C LEU A 34 -14.27 -17.96 -16.04
N ILE A 35 -13.00 -17.99 -15.68
CA ILE A 35 -12.50 -17.38 -14.45
C ILE A 35 -11.99 -16.00 -14.79
N LEU A 36 -12.71 -14.99 -14.30
CA LEU A 36 -12.41 -13.59 -14.45
C LEU A 36 -12.14 -13.01 -13.06
N HIS A 37 -10.91 -13.19 -12.60
CA HIS A 37 -10.48 -12.65 -11.30
C HIS A 37 -10.64 -11.14 -11.20
N ASP A 38 -10.93 -10.66 -9.99
CA ASP A 38 -10.95 -9.22 -9.72
C ASP A 38 -9.57 -8.58 -9.96
N ARG A 39 -9.62 -7.33 -10.41
CA ARG A 39 -8.45 -6.49 -10.69
C ARG A 39 -8.68 -5.09 -10.16
N PRO A 40 -7.63 -4.40 -9.71
CA PRO A 40 -7.77 -3.10 -9.09
C PRO A 40 -8.28 -2.06 -10.08
N PRO A 41 -9.15 -1.13 -9.64
CA PRO A 41 -9.45 0.08 -10.40
C PRO A 41 -8.19 0.91 -10.71
N TYR A 42 -8.24 1.66 -11.82
CA TYR A 42 -7.07 2.43 -12.32
C TYR A 42 -6.55 3.51 -11.36
N HIS A 43 -7.37 3.97 -10.41
CA HIS A 43 -7.01 5.01 -9.47
C HIS A 43 -6.15 4.50 -8.31
N PHE A 44 -6.02 3.19 -8.12
CA PHE A 44 -5.03 2.61 -7.21
C PHE A 44 -3.65 2.63 -7.87
N HIS A 45 -2.71 3.32 -7.24
CA HIS A 45 -1.34 3.47 -7.73
C HIS A 45 -0.39 3.72 -6.57
N ARG A 46 0.90 3.51 -6.81
CA ARG A 46 1.95 3.85 -5.84
C ARG A 46 2.01 5.37 -5.69
N ALA A 47 1.79 5.87 -4.48
CA ALA A 47 1.81 7.31 -4.22
C ALA A 47 3.22 7.87 -4.43
N SER A 48 3.29 8.99 -5.15
CA SER A 48 4.47 9.82 -5.23
C SER A 48 4.80 10.45 -3.86
N ALA A 49 6.03 10.95 -3.70
CA ALA A 49 6.40 11.67 -2.49
C ALA A 49 5.55 12.94 -2.29
N GLN A 50 5.08 13.56 -3.38
CA GLN A 50 4.18 14.71 -3.33
C GLN A 50 2.78 14.32 -2.81
N GLU A 51 2.18 13.27 -3.36
CA GLU A 51 0.86 12.78 -2.90
C GLU A 51 0.91 12.34 -1.44
N MET A 52 1.98 11.66 -1.03
CA MET A 52 2.23 11.32 0.38
C MET A 52 2.33 12.59 1.24
N HIS A 53 3.07 13.60 0.79
CA HIS A 53 3.22 14.87 1.51
C HIS A 53 1.86 15.56 1.70
N ASP A 54 1.06 15.68 0.63
CA ASP A 54 -0.25 16.32 0.68
C ASP A 54 -1.26 15.54 1.52
N LEU A 55 -1.25 14.20 1.45
CA LEU A 55 -2.06 13.36 2.31
C LEU A 55 -1.72 13.60 3.79
N PHE A 56 -0.45 13.48 4.18
CA PHE A 56 -0.07 13.61 5.58
C PHE A 56 -0.13 15.05 6.11
N ARG A 57 -0.16 16.05 5.23
CA ARG A 57 -0.53 17.43 5.57
C ARG A 57 -2.02 17.53 5.93
N ARG A 58 -2.90 16.93 5.12
CA ARG A 58 -4.35 16.92 5.40
C ARG A 58 -4.72 16.08 6.62
N LEU A 59 -4.04 14.95 6.82
CA LEU A 59 -4.27 14.06 7.97
C LEU A 59 -3.63 14.57 9.27
N GLN A 60 -2.87 15.67 9.26
CA GLN A 60 -2.19 16.19 10.45
C GLN A 60 -3.14 16.37 11.65
N PRO A 61 -4.32 17.02 11.54
CA PRO A 61 -5.23 17.20 12.68
C PRO A 61 -5.70 15.86 13.28
N SER A 62 -5.98 14.88 12.42
CA SER A 62 -6.42 13.53 12.83
C SER A 62 -5.28 12.75 13.48
N LEU A 63 -4.03 12.98 13.10
CA LEU A 63 -2.86 12.35 13.73
C LEU A 63 -2.52 13.02 15.07
N THR A 64 -2.53 14.36 15.14
CA THR A 64 -2.19 15.10 16.37
C THR A 64 -3.23 14.95 17.47
N SER A 65 -4.47 14.63 17.13
CA SER A 65 -5.52 14.35 18.13
C SER A 65 -5.40 12.97 18.77
N GLN A 66 -4.56 12.08 18.23
CA GLN A 66 -4.29 10.78 18.84
C GLN A 66 -3.24 10.91 19.92
N ASN A 67 -3.66 10.90 21.19
CA ASN A 67 -2.75 11.00 22.34
C ASN A 67 -1.63 9.95 22.32
N SER A 68 -1.89 8.77 21.74
CA SER A 68 -0.89 7.71 21.62
C SER A 68 0.27 8.08 20.69
N LEU A 69 0.10 9.04 19.78
CA LEU A 69 1.15 9.46 18.85
C LEU A 69 2.08 10.56 19.42
N ASN A 70 1.79 11.08 20.61
CA ASN A 70 2.61 12.12 21.24
C ASN A 70 4.05 11.62 21.45
N GLY A 71 5.02 12.35 20.87
CA GLY A 71 6.44 11.98 20.91
C GLY A 71 6.80 10.71 20.12
N PHE A 72 5.84 10.09 19.43
CA PHE A 72 6.10 8.89 18.63
C PHE A 72 6.63 9.23 17.24
N LEU A 73 5.97 10.17 16.55
CA LEU A 73 6.31 10.61 15.20
C LEU A 73 7.46 11.63 15.20
N PRO A 74 8.25 11.72 14.11
CA PRO A 74 9.27 12.75 13.97
C PRO A 74 8.66 14.16 13.98
N GLU A 75 9.39 15.11 14.57
CA GLU A 75 8.99 16.52 14.56
C GLU A 75 8.83 17.02 13.11
N SER A 76 7.73 17.71 12.87
CA SER A 76 7.28 18.14 11.55
C SER A 76 6.91 19.62 11.58
N SER A 77 7.23 20.35 10.51
CA SER A 77 6.96 21.78 10.38
C SER A 77 6.34 22.04 9.01
N LEU A 78 5.03 22.26 8.98
CA LEU A 78 4.32 22.54 7.72
C LEU A 78 4.69 23.94 7.19
N PRO A 79 4.75 24.13 5.85
CA PRO A 79 4.57 23.13 4.80
C PRO A 79 5.85 22.34 4.46
N TYR A 80 6.93 22.49 5.24
CA TYR A 80 8.25 21.97 4.89
C TYR A 80 8.45 20.49 5.21
N SER A 81 7.72 19.94 6.18
CA SER A 81 7.82 18.52 6.53
C SER A 81 6.54 17.97 7.14
N THR A 82 6.34 16.68 6.91
CA THR A 82 5.35 15.82 7.57
C THR A 82 6.09 14.70 8.33
N PRO A 83 5.38 13.83 9.06
CA PRO A 83 6.01 12.68 9.71
C PRO A 83 6.73 11.73 8.74
N PHE A 84 6.40 11.78 7.45
CA PHE A 84 6.90 10.85 6.43
C PHE A 84 7.78 11.52 5.37
N THR A 85 7.63 12.83 5.15
CA THR A 85 8.31 13.54 4.05
C THR A 85 8.90 14.87 4.50
N HIS A 86 9.89 15.36 3.76
CA HIS A 86 10.45 16.71 3.93
C HIS A 86 10.75 17.34 2.57
N THR A 87 10.73 18.66 2.50
CA THR A 87 11.11 19.45 1.32
C THR A 87 12.49 20.07 1.53
N ALA A 88 13.27 20.17 0.45
CA ALA A 88 14.53 20.90 0.49
C ALA A 88 14.25 22.41 0.58
N ARG A 89 14.94 23.12 1.47
CA ARG A 89 14.86 24.58 1.58
C ARG A 89 15.75 25.21 0.51
N SER A 90 15.17 25.75 -0.55
CA SER A 90 15.91 26.54 -1.53
C SER A 90 15.88 28.00 -1.09
N THR A 91 17.00 28.50 -0.55
CA THR A 91 17.23 29.94 -0.41
C THR A 91 17.88 30.44 -1.70
N THR A 92 17.07 30.88 -2.65
CA THR A 92 17.57 31.67 -3.77
C THR A 92 17.72 33.13 -3.33
N SER A 93 18.95 33.51 -2.95
CA SER A 93 19.31 34.93 -2.86
C SER A 93 19.18 35.55 -4.25
N PRO A 94 18.49 36.69 -4.45
CA PRO A 94 18.60 37.40 -5.71
C PRO A 94 20.06 37.86 -5.86
N SER A 95 20.74 37.35 -6.89
CA SER A 95 22.05 37.83 -7.31
C SER A 95 21.99 39.35 -7.52
N PRO A 96 22.98 40.14 -7.06
CA PRO A 96 23.01 41.56 -7.38
C PRO A 96 23.07 41.70 -8.92
N PRO A 97 22.30 42.65 -9.51
CA PRO A 97 22.35 42.86 -10.95
C PRO A 97 23.78 43.20 -11.35
N ALA A 98 24.30 42.48 -12.36
CA ALA A 98 25.59 42.75 -12.95
C ALA A 98 25.67 44.23 -13.37
N GLU A 99 26.73 44.92 -12.94
CA GLU A 99 27.03 46.29 -13.33
C GLU A 99 27.03 46.40 -14.85
N SER A 100 26.06 47.15 -15.39
CA SER A 100 26.05 47.55 -16.80
C SER A 100 26.93 48.80 -16.97
N PRO A 101 27.70 48.92 -18.06
CA PRO A 101 28.70 49.98 -18.22
C PRO A 101 28.05 51.36 -18.37
N ASN A 102 28.67 52.35 -17.71
CA ASN A 102 28.30 53.76 -17.67
C ASN A 102 28.15 54.40 -19.06
N PHE A 103 26.93 54.75 -19.45
CA PHE A 103 26.68 55.80 -20.46
C PHE A 103 26.27 57.10 -19.79
N ARG A 104 27.10 58.12 -20.00
CA ARG A 104 26.98 59.47 -19.44
C ARG A 104 26.02 60.31 -20.28
N ALA A 105 24.87 60.70 -19.71
CA ALA A 105 24.04 61.78 -20.23
C ALA A 105 23.60 62.71 -19.09
N LYS A 106 23.65 64.01 -19.35
CA LYS A 106 23.43 65.12 -18.40
C LYS A 106 21.96 65.60 -18.41
N LYS A 107 21.48 65.93 -17.21
CA LYS A 107 20.51 66.97 -16.77
C LYS A 107 19.03 66.61 -16.43
N SER A 108 18.72 66.99 -15.18
CA SER A 108 17.53 67.68 -14.61
C SER A 108 16.20 66.95 -14.36
N SER A 109 15.90 66.69 -13.07
CA SER A 109 14.70 67.15 -12.30
C SER A 109 14.58 66.40 -10.95
N PRO A 110 13.91 66.95 -9.92
CA PRO A 110 13.82 66.32 -8.60
C PRO A 110 12.66 65.32 -8.54
N THR A 111 12.92 64.09 -8.09
CA THR A 111 11.89 63.05 -7.85
C THR A 111 12.13 62.36 -6.49
N PRO A 112 11.06 61.84 -5.87
CA PRO A 112 10.96 61.66 -4.42
C PRO A 112 11.70 60.41 -3.92
N SER A 113 11.97 60.42 -2.61
CA SER A 113 12.59 59.38 -1.79
C SER A 113 12.20 57.97 -2.24
N SER A 114 13.17 57.21 -2.76
CA SER A 114 12.97 55.79 -3.10
C SER A 114 12.74 54.99 -1.82
N VAL A 115 11.52 54.51 -1.64
CA VAL A 115 11.22 53.44 -0.68
C VAL A 115 12.06 52.24 -1.07
N SER A 116 12.97 51.81 -0.19
CA SER A 116 13.68 50.54 -0.36
C SER A 116 12.68 49.41 -0.20
N ILE A 117 12.15 48.93 -1.31
CA ILE A 117 11.34 47.71 -1.36
C ILE A 117 12.34 46.55 -1.34
N THR A 118 12.62 46.00 -0.16
CA THR A 118 13.21 44.66 -0.07
C THR A 118 12.27 43.69 -0.79
N PRO A 119 12.73 42.97 -1.82
CA PRO A 119 11.89 41.98 -2.48
C PRO A 119 11.46 40.93 -1.43
N PRO A 120 10.22 40.43 -1.49
CA PRO A 120 9.82 39.32 -0.64
C PRO A 120 10.76 38.15 -0.91
N ILE A 121 11.34 37.59 0.15
CA ILE A 121 12.08 36.33 0.07
C ILE A 121 11.05 35.26 -0.26
N TYR A 122 10.97 34.86 -1.53
CA TYR A 122 10.24 33.66 -1.91
C TYR A 122 11.05 32.47 -1.42
N THR A 123 10.62 31.84 -0.33
CA THR A 123 11.12 30.53 0.05
C THR A 123 10.59 29.53 -0.96
N ASP A 124 11.42 29.13 -1.91
CA ASP A 124 11.07 28.11 -2.88
C ASP A 124 11.04 26.76 -2.16
N VAL A 125 9.87 26.13 -2.12
CA VAL A 125 9.64 24.85 -1.44
C VAL A 125 10.04 23.75 -2.42
N GLY A 126 11.16 23.08 -2.15
CA GLY A 126 11.64 21.99 -3.01
C GLY A 126 10.68 20.80 -3.04
N LEU A 127 10.84 19.93 -4.03
CA LEU A 127 10.03 18.70 -4.14
C LEU A 127 10.17 17.82 -2.88
N PRO A 128 9.07 17.29 -2.32
CA PRO A 128 9.12 16.42 -1.16
C PRO A 128 9.89 15.13 -1.44
N THR A 129 10.63 14.65 -0.44
CA THR A 129 11.22 13.32 -0.42
C THR A 129 10.91 12.62 0.90
N GLN A 130 10.95 11.28 0.91
CA GLN A 130 10.73 10.51 2.14
C GLN A 130 11.86 10.76 3.14
N ARG A 131 11.51 10.93 4.42
CA ARG A 131 12.52 11.07 5.47
C ARG A 131 13.16 9.72 5.80
N LEU A 132 14.43 9.74 6.20
CA LEU A 132 15.14 8.53 6.62
C LEU A 132 14.78 8.10 8.05
N ASP A 133 14.33 9.05 8.88
CA ASP A 133 13.92 8.85 10.28
C ASP A 133 12.41 8.58 10.44
N ARG A 134 11.67 8.46 9.32
CA ARG A 134 10.23 8.18 9.37
C ARG A 134 9.95 6.78 9.95
N PRO A 135 8.82 6.58 10.65
CA PRO A 135 8.38 5.24 10.98
C PRO A 135 8.03 4.46 9.70
N ALA A 136 8.13 3.13 9.78
CA ALA A 136 7.53 2.25 8.80
C ALA A 136 6.00 2.38 8.88
N LEU A 137 5.34 2.51 7.72
CA LEU A 137 3.90 2.66 7.63
C LEU A 137 3.25 1.33 7.22
N LEU A 138 2.51 0.73 8.13
CA LEU A 138 1.75 -0.49 7.88
C LEU A 138 0.26 -0.16 7.81
N VAL A 139 -0.44 -0.70 6.82
CA VAL A 139 -1.90 -0.52 6.70
C VAL A 139 -2.58 -1.87 6.81
N SER A 140 -3.55 -1.97 7.71
CA SER A 140 -4.45 -3.11 7.78
C SER A 140 -5.88 -2.61 7.54
N SER A 141 -6.44 -2.98 6.40
CA SER A 141 -7.85 -2.75 6.12
C SER A 141 -8.67 -3.89 6.70
N THR A 142 -9.70 -3.56 7.49
CA THR A 142 -10.50 -4.55 8.22
C THR A 142 -11.98 -4.20 8.17
N SER A 143 -12.82 -5.23 8.06
CA SER A 143 -14.27 -5.09 8.18
C SER A 143 -14.74 -5.12 9.64
N TRP A 144 -13.85 -5.39 10.60
CA TRP A 144 -14.16 -5.52 12.02
C TRP A 144 -15.34 -6.47 12.32
N THR A 145 -15.55 -7.47 11.46
CA THR A 145 -16.52 -8.54 11.67
C THR A 145 -15.89 -9.67 12.50
N PRO A 146 -16.70 -10.55 13.10
CA PRO A 146 -16.18 -11.71 13.84
C PRO A 146 -15.37 -12.70 12.97
N ASP A 147 -15.56 -12.69 11.65
CA ASP A 147 -14.83 -13.55 10.70
C ASP A 147 -13.36 -13.12 10.52
N GLU A 148 -13.02 -11.89 10.89
CA GLU A 148 -11.63 -11.40 10.90
C GLU A 148 -11.09 -11.47 12.34
N ASP A 149 -10.24 -12.46 12.62
CA ASP A 149 -9.59 -12.56 13.93
C ASP A 149 -8.47 -11.52 14.08
N PHE A 150 -8.87 -10.34 14.52
CA PHE A 150 -7.97 -9.21 14.72
C PHE A 150 -6.99 -9.42 15.90
N GLN A 151 -7.23 -10.40 16.75
CA GLN A 151 -6.30 -10.76 17.83
C GLN A 151 -4.93 -11.16 17.28
N ILE A 152 -4.91 -11.81 16.10
CA ILE A 152 -3.68 -12.22 15.40
C ILE A 152 -2.74 -11.02 15.18
N LEU A 153 -3.29 -9.89 14.70
CA LEU A 153 -2.48 -8.68 14.47
C LEU A 153 -2.01 -8.07 15.79
N LEU A 154 -2.87 -8.01 16.82
CA LEU A 154 -2.49 -7.44 18.12
C LEU A 154 -1.35 -8.20 18.79
N GLU A 155 -1.39 -9.53 18.72
CA GLU A 155 -0.32 -10.39 19.23
C GLU A 155 0.97 -10.23 18.42
N ALA A 156 0.88 -10.17 17.09
CA ALA A 156 2.04 -9.92 16.24
C ALA A 156 2.70 -8.57 16.56
N MET A 157 1.90 -7.52 16.81
CA MET A 157 2.41 -6.21 17.24
C MET A 157 3.11 -6.26 18.60
N ALA A 158 2.57 -7.04 19.56
CA ALA A 158 3.19 -7.22 20.87
C ALA A 158 4.56 -7.92 20.74
N VAL A 159 4.65 -8.95 19.89
CA VAL A 159 5.92 -9.64 19.62
C VAL A 159 6.93 -8.69 18.94
N TYR A 160 6.49 -7.93 17.93
CA TYR A 160 7.35 -6.94 17.26
C TYR A 160 7.86 -5.88 18.24
N GLU A 161 7.01 -5.37 19.13
CA GLU A 161 7.37 -4.41 20.18
C GLU A 161 8.49 -4.94 21.10
N THR A 162 8.31 -6.17 21.63
CA THR A 162 9.31 -6.81 22.48
C THR A 162 10.62 -6.96 21.72
N ARG A 163 10.55 -7.42 20.47
CA ARG A 163 11.73 -7.67 19.66
C ARG A 163 12.51 -6.40 19.32
N ALA A 164 11.81 -5.33 18.91
CA ALA A 164 12.42 -4.04 18.63
C ALA A 164 13.09 -3.44 19.88
N THR A 165 12.48 -3.64 21.06
CA THR A 165 13.06 -3.24 22.35
C THR A 165 14.36 -3.99 22.65
N GLU A 166 14.37 -5.31 22.50
CA GLU A 166 15.56 -6.14 22.70
C GLU A 166 16.72 -5.72 21.78
N LEU A 167 16.45 -5.57 20.48
CA LEU A 167 17.46 -5.17 19.49
C LEU A 167 18.03 -3.77 19.78
N SER A 168 17.18 -2.84 20.23
CA SER A 168 17.63 -1.51 20.64
C SER A 168 18.56 -1.56 21.86
N LEU A 169 18.19 -2.33 22.90
CA LEU A 169 19.01 -2.50 24.10
C LEU A 169 20.35 -3.19 23.80
N LEU A 170 20.35 -4.18 22.92
CA LEU A 170 21.57 -4.87 22.47
C LEU A 170 22.50 -3.93 21.70
N SER A 171 21.95 -3.08 20.84
CA SER A 171 22.70 -2.09 20.06
C SER A 171 23.33 -1.03 20.96
N ALA A 172 22.63 -0.59 22.01
CA ALA A 172 23.16 0.35 22.99
C ALA A 172 24.34 -0.22 23.80
N LYS A 173 24.33 -1.53 24.10
CA LYS A 173 25.38 -2.19 24.91
C LYS A 173 26.67 -2.50 24.14
N LYS A 174 26.60 -2.76 22.83
CA LYS A 174 27.75 -3.23 22.04
C LYS A 174 28.58 -2.13 21.39
N GLY A 175 28.22 -0.86 21.54
CA GLY A 175 28.84 0.25 20.80
C GLY A 175 28.65 0.10 19.28
N HIS A 176 29.00 1.12 18.50
CA HIS A 176 28.79 1.19 17.04
C HIS A 176 29.51 0.11 16.17
N GLN A 177 29.95 -1.02 16.74
CA GLN A 177 30.69 -2.08 16.04
C GLN A 177 29.82 -3.30 15.65
N SER A 178 28.52 -3.29 15.96
CA SER A 178 27.60 -4.38 15.63
C SER A 178 26.85 -4.08 14.32
N ASN A 179 27.07 -4.91 13.30
CA ASN A 179 26.36 -4.90 12.02
C ASN A 179 24.95 -5.52 12.12
N ASN A 180 24.40 -5.69 13.32
CA ASN A 180 23.03 -6.18 13.50
C ASN A 180 22.05 -5.09 13.06
N GLY A 181 21.13 -5.44 12.18
CA GLY A 181 20.08 -4.53 11.73
C GLY A 181 19.21 -4.04 12.88
N THR A 182 18.63 -2.85 12.73
CA THR A 182 17.66 -2.28 13.66
C THR A 182 16.25 -2.40 13.09
N LEU A 183 15.26 -2.48 13.98
CA LEU A 183 13.86 -2.37 13.61
C LEU A 183 13.39 -0.91 13.75
N PRO A 184 12.60 -0.39 12.79
CA PRO A 184 12.04 0.95 12.89
C PRO A 184 10.86 0.98 13.86
N LYS A 185 10.51 2.20 14.30
CA LYS A 185 9.15 2.47 14.79
C LYS A 185 8.12 2.10 13.71
N LEU A 186 7.03 1.47 14.11
CA LEU A 186 5.96 0.99 13.24
C LEU A 186 4.67 1.76 13.54
N LEU A 187 4.20 2.54 12.56
CA LEU A 187 2.86 3.12 12.59
C LEU A 187 1.91 2.21 11.81
N VAL A 188 0.95 1.64 12.52
CA VAL A 188 -0.10 0.79 11.98
C VAL A 188 -1.38 1.60 11.83
N VAL A 189 -1.82 1.81 10.60
CA VAL A 189 -3.09 2.47 10.31
C VAL A 189 -4.15 1.41 10.04
N LEU A 190 -5.18 1.41 10.89
CA LEU A 190 -6.30 0.49 10.88
C LEU A 190 -7.50 1.17 10.23
N THR A 191 -7.87 0.73 9.03
CA THR A 191 -8.97 1.32 8.26
C THR A 191 -10.18 0.39 8.18
N GLY A 192 -11.35 0.98 7.92
CA GLY A 192 -12.61 0.27 7.74
C GLY A 192 -13.56 0.42 8.93
N LYS A 193 -14.76 -0.14 8.77
CA LYS A 193 -15.90 0.03 9.68
C LYS A 193 -16.54 -1.31 9.96
N GLY A 194 -16.87 -1.55 11.22
CA GLY A 194 -17.69 -2.69 11.63
C GLY A 194 -17.86 -2.81 13.13
N PRO A 195 -18.60 -3.83 13.58
CA PRO A 195 -19.13 -3.92 14.94
C PRO A 195 -18.05 -4.07 16.02
N LEU A 196 -16.91 -4.70 15.72
CA LEU A 196 -15.86 -4.97 16.71
C LEU A 196 -14.81 -3.85 16.82
N ARG A 197 -14.91 -2.79 16.01
CA ARG A 197 -13.91 -1.71 15.93
C ARG A 197 -13.58 -1.14 17.30
N ASP A 198 -14.58 -0.63 18.02
CA ASP A 198 -14.35 0.09 19.28
C ASP A 198 -13.88 -0.86 20.40
N THR A 199 -14.26 -2.14 20.33
CA THR A 199 -13.76 -3.17 21.25
C THR A 199 -12.27 -3.42 21.03
N TYR A 200 -11.83 -3.59 19.79
CA TYR A 200 -10.41 -3.77 19.49
C TYR A 200 -9.60 -2.51 19.73
N MET A 201 -10.11 -1.32 19.36
CA MET A 201 -9.38 -0.06 19.59
C MET A 201 -9.19 0.24 21.10
N ARG A 202 -10.13 -0.18 21.97
CA ARG A 202 -9.92 -0.12 23.43
C ARG A 202 -8.83 -1.07 23.91
N LYS A 203 -8.73 -2.28 23.35
CA LYS A 203 -7.63 -3.22 23.65
C LYS A 203 -6.29 -2.66 23.19
N VAL A 204 -6.23 -2.14 21.97
CA VAL A 204 -5.09 -1.45 21.37
C VAL A 204 -4.60 -0.32 22.27
N GLY A 205 -5.50 0.55 22.73
CA GLY A 205 -5.16 1.64 23.64
C GLY A 205 -4.45 1.17 24.91
N LYS A 206 -4.99 0.13 25.57
CA LYS A 206 -4.36 -0.46 26.78
C LYS A 206 -3.00 -1.09 26.51
N LEU A 207 -2.85 -1.78 25.38
CA LEU A 207 -1.60 -2.44 25.03
C LEU A 207 -0.48 -1.41 24.77
N GLN A 208 -0.80 -0.38 23.98
CA GLN A 208 0.19 0.60 23.52
C GLN A 208 0.63 1.60 24.60
N GLU A 209 0.00 1.64 25.78
CA GLU A 209 0.43 2.45 26.93
C GLU A 209 1.88 2.15 27.34
N LYS A 210 2.32 0.90 27.18
CA LYS A 210 3.67 0.45 27.55
C LYS A 210 4.61 0.31 26.35
N TRP A 211 4.11 0.56 25.14
CA TRP A 211 4.85 0.34 23.91
C TRP A 211 5.64 1.59 23.53
N SER A 212 6.80 1.41 22.92
CA SER A 212 7.69 2.46 22.42
C SER A 212 7.93 2.37 20.92
N TRP A 213 7.73 1.20 20.32
CA TRP A 213 8.05 0.92 18.92
C TRP A 213 6.82 0.83 18.04
N VAL A 214 5.67 0.39 18.56
CA VAL A 214 4.44 0.23 17.77
C VAL A 214 3.37 1.23 18.19
N ARG A 215 2.71 1.84 17.21
CA ARG A 215 1.45 2.57 17.40
C ARG A 215 0.41 2.12 16.40
N CYS A 216 -0.73 1.70 16.92
CA CYS A 216 -1.91 1.44 16.11
C CYS A 216 -2.88 2.59 16.24
N VAL A 217 -3.34 3.14 15.12
CA VAL A 217 -4.34 4.20 15.06
C VAL A 217 -5.42 3.83 14.06
N SER A 218 -6.64 4.26 14.32
CA SER A 218 -7.71 4.17 13.34
C SER A 218 -7.99 5.55 12.76
N LEU A 219 -7.86 5.66 11.44
CA LEU A 219 -8.12 6.90 10.71
C LEU A 219 -9.41 6.77 9.91
N TRP A 220 -10.21 7.83 9.96
CA TRP A 220 -11.22 8.08 8.93
C TRP A 220 -10.52 8.68 7.72
N LEU A 221 -10.86 8.20 6.53
CA LEU A 221 -10.29 8.65 5.27
C LEU A 221 -11.43 8.95 4.32
N GLU A 222 -11.30 10.04 3.57
CA GLU A 222 -12.13 10.26 2.41
C GLU A 222 -11.83 9.22 1.33
N ALA A 223 -12.78 8.96 0.45
CA ALA A 223 -12.65 7.90 -0.56
C ALA A 223 -11.43 8.11 -1.48
N GLU A 224 -11.10 9.35 -1.80
CA GLU A 224 -9.91 9.74 -2.58
C GLU A 224 -8.59 9.54 -1.83
N ASP A 225 -8.61 9.50 -0.50
CA ASP A 225 -7.42 9.39 0.33
C ASP A 225 -6.99 7.96 0.56
N TYR A 226 -7.93 7.01 0.43
CA TYR A 226 -7.66 5.61 0.64
C TYR A 226 -6.59 5.06 -0.33
N PRO A 227 -6.69 5.24 -1.66
CA PRO A 227 -5.64 4.82 -2.59
C PRO A 227 -4.29 5.49 -2.30
N ILE A 228 -4.29 6.78 -1.91
CA ILE A 228 -3.06 7.51 -1.60
C ILE A 228 -2.42 6.98 -0.31
N LEU A 229 -3.21 6.62 0.70
CA LEU A 229 -2.68 5.99 1.92
C LEU A 229 -2.09 4.62 1.62
N LEU A 230 -2.77 3.78 0.84
CA LEU A 230 -2.24 2.48 0.42
C LEU A 230 -0.94 2.64 -0.38
N GLY A 231 -0.92 3.56 -1.34
CA GLY A 231 0.25 3.89 -2.14
C GLY A 231 1.40 4.48 -1.32
N SER A 232 1.09 5.13 -0.20
CA SER A 232 2.05 5.69 0.75
C SER A 232 2.64 4.64 1.69
N ALA A 233 1.90 3.56 1.95
CA ALA A 233 2.29 2.53 2.90
C ALA A 233 3.51 1.72 2.46
N ASP A 234 4.13 1.09 3.44
CA ASP A 234 5.29 0.24 3.25
C ASP A 234 4.93 -1.23 3.06
N LEU A 235 3.94 -1.70 3.81
CA LEU A 235 3.42 -3.06 3.79
C LEU A 235 1.91 -3.04 4.12
N GLY A 236 1.14 -3.88 3.43
CA GLY A 236 -0.24 -4.17 3.79
C GLY A 236 -0.34 -5.43 4.66
N VAL A 237 -1.30 -5.48 5.59
CA VAL A 237 -1.70 -6.72 6.26
C VAL A 237 -3.16 -6.99 5.97
N CYS A 238 -3.47 -8.21 5.53
CA CYS A 238 -4.82 -8.68 5.30
C CYS A 238 -5.14 -9.86 6.21
N LEU A 239 -6.12 -9.68 7.09
CA LEU A 239 -6.65 -10.72 7.99
C LEU A 239 -7.96 -11.31 7.46
N HIS A 240 -8.34 -10.97 6.22
CA HIS A 240 -9.59 -11.44 5.66
C HIS A 240 -9.54 -12.95 5.53
N SER A 241 -10.46 -13.62 6.21
CA SER A 241 -10.83 -14.99 5.91
C SER A 241 -12.29 -14.97 5.45
N SER A 242 -12.58 -15.54 4.28
CA SER A 242 -13.95 -15.68 3.83
C SER A 242 -14.57 -16.90 4.49
N SER A 243 -15.76 -16.76 5.09
CA SER A 243 -16.50 -17.90 5.65
C SER A 243 -16.95 -18.90 4.58
N SER A 244 -17.13 -18.45 3.32
CA SER A 244 -17.32 -19.33 2.17
C SER A 244 -16.01 -19.96 1.70
N ALA A 245 -14.88 -19.29 1.96
CA ALA A 245 -13.56 -19.57 1.41
C ALA A 245 -13.52 -19.61 -0.14
N LEU A 246 -14.49 -18.97 -0.79
CA LEU A 246 -14.60 -18.92 -2.25
C LEU A 246 -14.18 -17.57 -2.84
N ASP A 247 -14.24 -16.50 -2.07
CA ASP A 247 -14.02 -15.13 -2.55
C ASP A 247 -12.61 -14.63 -2.24
N LEU A 248 -12.03 -13.89 -3.18
CA LEU A 248 -10.73 -13.24 -2.97
C LEU A 248 -10.84 -12.02 -2.05
N PRO A 249 -9.76 -11.71 -1.30
CA PRO A 249 -9.76 -10.53 -0.46
C PRO A 249 -9.60 -9.27 -1.32
N MET A 250 -10.71 -8.58 -1.61
CA MET A 250 -10.70 -7.32 -2.39
C MET A 250 -9.72 -6.26 -1.86
N LYS A 251 -9.49 -6.27 -0.54
CA LYS A 251 -8.51 -5.38 0.10
C LYS A 251 -7.09 -5.62 -0.41
N VAL A 252 -6.71 -6.87 -0.72
CA VAL A 252 -5.40 -7.19 -1.29
C VAL A 252 -5.33 -6.75 -2.76
N VAL A 253 -6.44 -6.86 -3.50
CA VAL A 253 -6.55 -6.36 -4.88
C VAL A 253 -6.22 -4.85 -4.91
N ASP A 254 -6.82 -4.06 -4.01
CA ASP A 254 -6.57 -2.63 -3.86
C ASP A 254 -5.10 -2.33 -3.51
N MET A 255 -4.54 -3.07 -2.54
CA MET A 255 -3.14 -2.92 -2.12
C MET A 255 -2.16 -3.23 -3.27
N PHE A 256 -2.40 -4.30 -4.02
CA PHE A 256 -1.59 -4.63 -5.20
C PHE A 256 -1.74 -3.60 -6.33
N GLY A 257 -2.92 -3.01 -6.50
CA GLY A 257 -3.12 -1.86 -7.39
C GLY A 257 -2.20 -0.68 -7.02
N CYS A 258 -2.00 -0.45 -5.73
CA CYS A 258 -1.07 0.55 -5.20
C CYS A 258 0.42 0.14 -5.24
N GLY A 259 0.75 -1.04 -5.78
CA GLY A 259 2.10 -1.61 -5.70
C GLY A 259 2.56 -1.86 -4.25
N LEU A 260 1.61 -2.05 -3.33
CA LEU A 260 1.85 -2.34 -1.93
C LEU A 260 1.90 -3.86 -1.72
N PRO A 261 3.06 -4.45 -1.37
CA PRO A 261 3.12 -5.86 -1.02
C PRO A 261 2.34 -6.10 0.27
N VAL A 262 1.88 -7.35 0.45
CA VAL A 262 1.04 -7.72 1.60
C VAL A 262 1.60 -8.92 2.35
N CYS A 263 1.32 -8.97 3.65
CA CYS A 263 1.21 -10.21 4.41
C CYS A 263 -0.28 -10.57 4.50
N ALA A 264 -0.69 -11.75 4.08
CA ALA A 264 -2.09 -12.17 4.06
C ALA A 264 -2.30 -13.47 4.87
N LEU A 265 -3.37 -13.51 5.67
CA LEU A 265 -3.77 -14.68 6.44
C LEU A 265 -4.21 -15.79 5.47
N ASP A 266 -3.66 -16.99 5.62
CA ASP A 266 -3.94 -18.14 4.76
C ASP A 266 -5.40 -18.58 4.81
N PHE A 267 -5.97 -18.85 3.64
CA PHE A 267 -7.29 -19.48 3.48
C PHE A 267 -7.42 -20.08 2.08
N ALA A 268 -8.44 -20.94 1.88
CA ALA A 268 -8.45 -21.94 0.81
C ALA A 268 -8.23 -21.44 -0.63
N CYS A 269 -8.69 -20.23 -0.99
CA CYS A 269 -8.51 -19.67 -2.34
C CYS A 269 -7.54 -18.49 -2.41
N LEU A 270 -6.84 -18.19 -1.31
CA LEU A 270 -5.90 -17.06 -1.25
C LEU A 270 -4.80 -17.19 -2.31
N ASP A 271 -4.34 -18.42 -2.55
CA ASP A 271 -3.23 -18.71 -3.45
C ASP A 271 -3.53 -18.32 -4.90
N GLU A 272 -4.79 -18.16 -5.30
CA GLU A 272 -5.16 -17.60 -6.62
C GLU A 272 -4.71 -16.14 -6.78
N LEU A 273 -4.65 -15.38 -5.67
CA LEU A 273 -4.26 -13.97 -5.64
C LEU A 273 -2.86 -13.75 -5.08
N VAL A 274 -2.54 -14.30 -3.92
CA VAL A 274 -1.25 -14.11 -3.24
C VAL A 274 -0.37 -15.34 -3.45
N LYS A 275 0.70 -15.15 -4.21
CA LYS A 275 1.76 -16.12 -4.42
C LYS A 275 2.86 -15.88 -3.39
N ASP A 276 2.92 -16.74 -2.38
CA ASP A 276 3.87 -16.62 -1.27
C ASP A 276 5.31 -16.45 -1.75
N GLY A 277 6.01 -15.44 -1.21
CA GLY A 277 7.37 -15.06 -1.59
C GLY A 277 7.50 -14.35 -2.95
N VAL A 278 6.43 -14.23 -3.74
CA VAL A 278 6.45 -13.59 -5.07
C VAL A 278 5.83 -12.20 -5.03
N ASN A 279 4.53 -12.08 -4.74
CA ASN A 279 3.82 -10.79 -4.73
C ASN A 279 3.40 -10.35 -3.31
N GLY A 280 3.46 -11.27 -2.36
CA GLY A 280 3.19 -11.06 -0.94
C GLY A 280 3.76 -12.22 -0.13
N LEU A 281 3.46 -12.24 1.17
CA LEU A 281 3.75 -13.35 2.07
C LEU A 281 2.45 -13.89 2.65
N VAL A 282 2.39 -15.19 2.85
CA VAL A 282 1.24 -15.86 3.49
C VAL A 282 1.59 -16.22 4.92
N PHE A 283 0.68 -15.98 5.87
CA PHE A 283 0.86 -16.37 7.27
C PHE A 283 -0.36 -17.09 7.83
N ASN A 284 -0.15 -17.93 8.84
CA ASN A 284 -1.21 -18.73 9.46
C ASN A 284 -1.57 -18.26 10.87
N ASN A 285 -0.69 -17.50 11.52
CA ASN A 285 -0.85 -17.09 12.92
C ASN A 285 -0.03 -15.85 13.26
N SER A 286 -0.19 -15.37 14.50
CA SER A 286 0.45 -14.15 15.01
C SER A 286 1.99 -14.26 15.06
N ALA A 287 2.53 -15.44 15.38
CA ALA A 287 3.98 -15.66 15.41
C ALA A 287 4.60 -15.56 14.01
N GLN A 288 4.01 -16.22 13.02
CA GLN A 288 4.49 -16.16 11.64
C GLN A 288 4.38 -14.73 11.07
N LEU A 289 3.29 -14.01 11.37
CA LEU A 289 3.17 -12.60 10.98
C LEU A 289 4.27 -11.75 11.64
N ALA A 290 4.55 -11.95 12.93
CA ALA A 290 5.61 -11.22 13.64
C ALA A 290 7.00 -11.46 13.03
N GLU A 291 7.34 -12.72 12.70
CA GLU A 291 8.59 -13.08 12.04
C GLU A 291 8.73 -12.42 10.66
N GLN A 292 7.64 -12.42 9.88
CA GLN A 292 7.60 -11.74 8.58
C GLN A 292 7.81 -10.23 8.73
N LEU A 293 7.17 -9.60 9.72
CA LEU A 293 7.35 -8.16 9.99
C LEU A 293 8.78 -7.83 10.42
N GLU A 294 9.38 -8.62 11.31
CA GLU A 294 10.79 -8.45 11.69
C GLU A 294 11.69 -8.55 10.46
N SER A 295 11.53 -9.61 9.66
CA SER A 295 12.34 -9.87 8.46
C SER A 295 12.21 -8.76 7.41
N LEU A 296 10.97 -8.28 7.18
CA LEU A 296 10.68 -7.25 6.20
C LEU A 296 11.14 -5.86 6.65
N PHE A 297 11.07 -5.53 7.94
CA PHE A 297 11.43 -4.20 8.44
C PHE A 297 12.86 -4.10 8.99
N MET A 298 13.61 -5.20 9.04
CA MET A 298 15.03 -5.16 9.39
C MET A 298 15.80 -4.19 8.49
N SER A 299 16.51 -3.23 9.10
CA SER A 299 17.30 -2.19 8.41
C SER A 299 16.47 -1.23 7.54
N PHE A 300 15.19 -1.06 7.85
CA PHE A 300 14.34 -0.03 7.26
C PHE A 300 14.94 1.39 7.45
N PRO A 301 14.82 2.32 6.48
CA PRO A 301 14.05 2.25 5.22
C PRO A 301 14.74 1.50 4.07
N LYS A 302 15.95 0.95 4.28
CA LYS A 302 16.74 0.27 3.25
C LYS A 302 16.66 -1.26 3.34
N SER A 303 15.54 -1.79 3.83
CA SER A 303 15.34 -3.24 3.95
C SER A 303 15.46 -3.92 2.58
N PRO A 304 16.43 -4.84 2.38
CA PRO A 304 16.58 -5.54 1.11
C PRO A 304 15.43 -6.52 0.86
N ARG A 305 14.87 -7.12 1.92
CA ARG A 305 13.75 -8.08 1.81
C ARG A 305 12.47 -7.38 1.35
N LEU A 306 12.16 -6.23 1.93
CA LEU A 306 11.00 -5.45 1.52
C LEU A 306 11.17 -4.88 0.10
N ALA A 307 12.36 -4.40 -0.26
CA ALA A 307 12.65 -3.93 -1.61
C ALA A 307 12.55 -5.05 -2.65
N ALA A 308 13.02 -6.26 -2.32
CA ALA A 308 12.88 -7.43 -3.18
C ALA A 308 11.42 -7.83 -3.39
N LEU A 309 10.61 -7.87 -2.32
CA LEU A 309 9.18 -8.20 -2.41
C LEU A 309 8.41 -7.19 -3.27
N ARG A 310 8.65 -5.88 -3.08
CA ARG A 310 8.09 -4.83 -3.94
C ARG A 310 8.50 -4.99 -5.40
N SER A 311 9.78 -5.26 -5.65
CA SER A 311 10.30 -5.45 -7.00
C SER A 311 9.68 -6.68 -7.68
N SER A 312 9.44 -7.74 -6.91
CA SER A 312 8.82 -8.97 -7.38
C SER A 312 7.34 -8.76 -7.73
N LEU A 313 6.58 -8.06 -6.88
CA LEU A 313 5.21 -7.62 -7.20
C LEU A 313 5.18 -6.82 -8.51
N LEU A 314 6.02 -5.79 -8.65
CA LEU A 314 6.09 -4.97 -9.86
C LEU A 314 6.47 -5.75 -11.12
N LYS A 315 7.29 -6.79 -10.99
CA LYS A 315 7.65 -7.67 -12.12
C LYS A 315 6.47 -8.54 -12.51
N ALA A 316 5.75 -9.11 -11.54
CA ALA A 316 4.57 -9.92 -11.82
C ALA A 316 3.42 -9.10 -12.41
N SER A 317 3.43 -7.77 -12.23
CA SER A 317 2.48 -6.86 -12.87
C SER A 317 2.76 -6.55 -14.35
N LYS A 318 3.91 -6.96 -14.89
CA LYS A 318 4.29 -6.68 -16.28
C LYS A 318 3.97 -7.88 -17.16
N PRO A 319 3.26 -7.69 -18.29
CA PRO A 319 3.01 -8.80 -19.20
C PRO A 319 4.35 -9.31 -19.74
N ALA A 320 4.54 -10.63 -19.71
CA ALA A 320 5.67 -11.27 -20.37
C ALA A 320 5.65 -10.81 -21.84
N SER A 321 6.71 -10.11 -22.28
CA SER A 321 6.79 -9.51 -23.61
C SER A 321 6.47 -10.56 -24.69
N SER A 322 5.32 -10.43 -25.34
CA SER A 322 4.93 -10.85 -26.70
C SER A 322 5.72 -11.99 -27.40
N SER A 323 6.11 -13.04 -26.69
CA SER A 323 6.89 -14.14 -27.23
C SER A 323 6.34 -15.49 -26.81
N ARG A 324 5.10 -15.75 -27.24
CA ARG A 324 4.65 -17.05 -27.80
C ARG A 324 3.16 -16.95 -28.11
N ARG A 325 2.83 -16.78 -29.39
CA ARG A 325 1.52 -17.19 -29.92
C ARG A 325 1.45 -18.72 -29.83
N VAL A 326 1.13 -19.28 -28.66
CA VAL A 326 0.67 -20.66 -28.60
C VAL A 326 -0.82 -20.64 -28.92
N ARG A 327 -1.16 -21.04 -30.14
CA ARG A 327 -2.52 -21.46 -30.49
C ARG A 327 -2.79 -22.77 -29.73
N SER A 328 -3.30 -22.68 -28.52
CA SER A 328 -3.88 -23.83 -27.80
C SER A 328 -5.42 -23.74 -27.88
N PRO A 329 -6.14 -24.86 -28.10
CA PRO A 329 -7.61 -24.88 -28.02
C PRO A 329 -8.08 -24.58 -26.59
N PRO A 330 -9.34 -24.12 -26.39
CA PRO A 330 -9.81 -23.59 -25.10
C PRO A 330 -10.15 -24.67 -24.05
N HIS A 331 -9.65 -25.90 -24.20
CA HIS A 331 -9.96 -27.01 -23.30
C HIS A 331 -8.69 -27.60 -22.72
N ARG A 332 -8.21 -26.95 -21.65
CA ARG A 332 -7.34 -27.41 -20.55
C ARG A 332 -6.44 -26.25 -20.16
N VAL A 333 -6.87 -25.48 -19.17
CA VAL A 333 -5.95 -24.63 -18.40
C VAL A 333 -5.07 -25.59 -17.60
N GLY A 334 -3.94 -25.98 -18.20
CA GLY A 334 -2.92 -26.78 -17.53
C GLY A 334 -2.16 -25.93 -16.52
N LEU A 335 -1.67 -26.59 -15.47
CA LEU A 335 -0.93 -26.07 -14.30
C LEU A 335 0.30 -25.18 -14.57
N ASP A 336 0.61 -24.83 -15.83
CA ASP A 336 1.79 -24.07 -16.25
C ASP A 336 1.45 -22.74 -16.95
N SER A 337 0.28 -22.16 -16.70
CA SER A 337 0.05 -20.75 -17.06
C SER A 337 0.80 -19.86 -16.06
N GLU A 338 1.84 -19.17 -16.53
CA GLU A 338 2.59 -18.19 -15.74
C GLU A 338 1.61 -17.18 -15.10
N TRP A 339 1.56 -17.14 -13.77
CA TRP A 339 0.63 -16.27 -13.04
C TRP A 339 0.92 -14.80 -13.36
N PHE A 340 -0.09 -14.07 -13.83
CA PHE A 340 0.03 -12.69 -14.30
C PHE A 340 -0.92 -11.74 -13.56
N TRP A 341 -0.35 -10.68 -12.97
CA TRP A 341 -1.09 -9.61 -12.30
C TRP A 341 -1.33 -8.42 -13.23
N GLY A 342 -2.30 -8.54 -14.12
CA GLY A 342 -2.63 -7.48 -15.10
C GLY A 342 -3.60 -6.41 -14.60
N THR A 343 -3.95 -5.49 -15.50
CA THR A 343 -5.10 -4.60 -15.30
C THR A 343 -6.43 -5.33 -15.52
N TRP A 344 -7.54 -4.69 -15.15
CA TRP A 344 -8.87 -5.21 -15.48
C TRP A 344 -9.07 -5.38 -17.00
N GLU A 345 -8.56 -4.43 -17.81
CA GLU A 345 -8.65 -4.48 -19.26
C GLU A 345 -7.82 -5.64 -19.86
N ASP A 346 -6.63 -5.91 -19.30
CA ASP A 346 -5.81 -7.06 -19.70
C ASP A 346 -6.54 -8.37 -19.40
N ASN A 347 -7.07 -8.51 -18.19
CA ASN A 347 -7.78 -9.72 -17.75
C ASN A 347 -9.05 -9.95 -18.59
N TRP A 348 -9.84 -8.89 -18.83
CA TRP A 348 -11.00 -8.93 -19.70
C TRP A 348 -10.64 -9.32 -21.14
N SER A 349 -9.59 -8.72 -21.68
CA SER A 349 -9.12 -8.96 -23.05
C SER A 349 -8.57 -10.36 -23.26
N GLN A 350 -7.99 -10.98 -22.23
CA GLN A 350 -7.49 -12.35 -22.28
C GLN A 350 -8.61 -13.38 -22.09
N THR A 351 -9.56 -13.10 -21.20
CA THR A 351 -10.56 -14.07 -20.76
C THR A 351 -11.89 -13.97 -21.52
N VAL A 352 -12.47 -12.77 -21.61
CA VAL A 352 -13.84 -12.60 -22.11
C VAL A 352 -13.87 -12.20 -23.58
N ARG A 353 -12.93 -11.38 -24.03
CA ARG A 353 -12.88 -10.92 -25.42
C ARG A 353 -12.80 -12.07 -26.45
N PRO A 354 -12.03 -13.17 -26.25
CA PRO A 354 -12.01 -14.27 -27.21
C PRO A 354 -13.37 -14.94 -27.38
N LEU A 355 -14.15 -15.05 -26.29
CA LEU A 355 -15.50 -15.61 -26.31
C LEU A 355 -16.47 -14.74 -27.12
N ILE A 356 -16.39 -13.42 -26.98
CA ILE A 356 -17.22 -12.49 -27.75
C ILE A 356 -16.83 -12.52 -29.23
N LEU A 357 -15.54 -12.63 -29.55
CA LEU A 357 -15.04 -12.57 -30.92
C LEU A 357 -15.19 -13.89 -31.68
N SER A 358 -15.19 -15.06 -31.01
CA SER A 358 -15.44 -16.34 -31.67
C SER A 358 -16.81 -16.41 -32.35
N ASP A 359 -17.77 -15.63 -31.87
CA ASP A 359 -19.14 -15.58 -32.40
C ASP A 359 -19.27 -14.67 -33.64
N LEU A 360 -18.24 -13.88 -33.97
CA LEU A 360 -18.29 -12.98 -35.14
C LEU A 360 -17.89 -13.63 -36.47
N GLY A 361 -17.36 -14.86 -36.46
CA GLY A 361 -16.94 -15.61 -37.66
C GLY A 361 -15.87 -14.91 -38.52
N PRO A 362 -15.16 -15.62 -39.41
CA PRO A 362 -14.48 -14.96 -40.52
C PRO A 362 -15.56 -14.40 -41.47
N ARG A 363 -15.57 -13.08 -41.67
CA ARG A 363 -16.40 -12.43 -42.69
C ARG A 363 -15.97 -12.81 -44.10
#